data_AF-A0A0J6UYG7-F1
#
_entry.id   AF-A0A0J6UYG7-F1
#
_cell.length_a   1.000
_cell.length_b   1.000
_cell.length_c   1.000
_cell.angle_alpha   90.00
_cell.angle_beta   90.00
_cell.angle_gamma   90.00
#
_symmetry.space_group_name_H-M   'P 1'
#
loop_
_entity.id
_entity.type
_entity.pdbx_description
1 polymer ?
#
loop_
_entity_poly.entity_id
_entity_poly.type
_entity_poly.pdbx_seq_one_letter_code
_entity_poly.pdbx_strand_id
1 'polypeptide(L)'
;MLGFALRRILVAICVALTVSVASFLLLHLSGDLATAIAGPEATGEQIAAVRAQHGLDQPLVVQFGTWAWHALHLDFGRSFYFPEQVTDLLAARMPVTLTLGVIALAVALLVAIPLGVLAAFYRDTWIDRTALAVSVLGQAMPSFWFGLTLIMIFSVNLRWLPVSGNATWKHFILPAVALGYYAMPAVMRLTRNGMLEVLSSDYVRTARAKG
;
A
#
# COMPACT_ATOMS: atom_id res chain seq x y z
N MET A 1 24.65 -5.00 13.04
CA MET A 1 23.79 -3.89 12.57
C MET A 1 24.21 -3.38 11.20
N LEU A 2 25.47 -2.97 10.99
CA LEU A 2 25.93 -2.39 9.71
C LEU A 2 25.81 -3.35 8.50
N GLY A 3 26.23 -4.61 8.66
CA GLY A 3 26.05 -5.63 7.61
C GLY A 3 24.58 -5.97 7.29
N PHE A 4 23.69 -5.88 8.28
CA PHE A 4 22.24 -6.05 8.08
C PHE A 4 21.65 -4.88 7.29
N ALA A 5 22.00 -3.65 7.65
CA ALA A 5 21.57 -2.45 6.93
C ALA A 5 22.04 -2.47 5.47
N LEU A 6 23.31 -2.82 5.23
CA LEU A 6 23.88 -2.88 3.90
C LEU A 6 23.19 -3.95 3.03
N ARG A 7 22.92 -5.13 3.58
CA ARG A 7 22.13 -6.17 2.90
C ARG A 7 20.72 -5.70 2.54
N ARG A 8 20.04 -4.98 3.44
CA ARG A 8 18.69 -4.42 3.17
C ARG A 8 18.71 -3.36 2.08
N ILE A 9 19.70 -2.47 2.10
CA ILE A 9 19.85 -1.43 1.07
C ILE A 9 20.11 -2.07 -0.30
N LEU A 10 21.00 -3.06 -0.37
CA LEU A 10 21.24 -3.81 -1.61
C LEU A 10 19.96 -4.48 -2.13
N VAL A 11 19.21 -5.16 -1.25
CA VAL A 11 17.92 -5.77 -1.64
C VAL A 11 16.93 -4.70 -2.13
N ALA A 12 16.84 -3.55 -1.46
CA ALA A 12 15.96 -2.47 -1.86
C ALA A 12 16.33 -1.90 -3.25
N ILE A 13 17.63 -1.70 -3.51
CA ILE A 13 18.13 -1.25 -4.82
C ILE A 13 17.83 -2.30 -5.90
N CYS A 14 18.10 -3.58 -5.63
CA CYS A 14 17.79 -4.65 -6.57
C CYS A 14 16.30 -4.70 -6.90
N VAL A 15 15.43 -4.63 -5.89
CA VAL A 15 13.98 -4.61 -6.09
C VAL A 15 13.54 -3.38 -6.89
N ALA A 16 14.05 -2.19 -6.56
CA ALA A 16 13.76 -0.97 -7.30
C ALA A 16 14.17 -1.11 -8.77
N LEU A 17 15.40 -1.57 -9.05
CA LEU A 17 15.89 -1.78 -10.40
C LEU A 17 15.03 -2.80 -11.16
N THR A 18 14.73 -3.95 -10.54
CA THR A 18 13.90 -5.00 -11.16
C THR A 18 12.51 -4.47 -11.49
N VAL A 19 11.86 -3.76 -10.57
CA VAL A 19 10.52 -3.18 -10.79
C VAL A 19 10.58 -2.11 -11.87
N SER A 20 11.57 -1.22 -11.86
CA SER A 20 11.73 -0.18 -12.89
C SER A 20 11.95 -0.77 -14.28
N VAL A 21 12.84 -1.77 -14.42
CA VAL A 21 13.08 -2.45 -15.69
C VAL A 21 11.82 -3.20 -16.14
N ALA A 22 11.17 -3.94 -15.25
CA ALA A 22 9.94 -4.66 -15.57
C ALA A 22 8.81 -3.71 -16.01
N SER A 23 8.59 -2.60 -15.29
CA SER A 23 7.61 -1.58 -15.67
C SER A 23 7.95 -0.93 -17.00
N PHE A 24 9.23 -0.61 -17.24
CA PHE A 24 9.69 -0.05 -18.51
C PHE A 24 9.42 -1.01 -19.67
N LEU A 25 9.75 -2.30 -19.52
CA LEU A 25 9.50 -3.32 -20.54
C LEU A 25 7.99 -3.53 -20.76
N LEU A 26 7.18 -3.58 -19.70
CA LEU A 26 5.73 -3.72 -19.82
C LEU A 26 5.09 -2.55 -20.56
N LEU A 27 5.57 -1.32 -20.34
CA LEU A 27 5.13 -0.15 -21.10
C LEU A 27 5.42 -0.31 -22.60
N HIS A 28 6.62 -0.76 -22.97
CA HIS A 28 7.00 -0.97 -24.38
C HIS A 28 6.34 -2.19 -25.03
N LEU A 29 6.00 -3.21 -24.25
CA LEU A 29 5.28 -4.40 -24.72
C LEU A 29 3.77 -4.14 -24.88
N SER A 30 3.22 -3.13 -24.20
CA SER A 30 1.79 -2.80 -24.24
C SER A 30 1.32 -2.20 -25.57
N GLY A 31 2.24 -1.76 -26.42
CA GLY A 31 1.96 -1.16 -27.73
C GLY A 31 2.94 -0.04 -28.07
N ASP A 32 2.65 0.70 -29.14
CA ASP A 32 3.43 1.87 -29.52
C ASP A 32 3.09 3.08 -28.65
N LEU A 33 4.03 3.46 -27.77
CA LEU A 33 3.90 4.61 -26.88
C LEU A 33 3.64 5.91 -27.63
N ALA A 34 4.24 6.09 -28.81
CA ALA A 34 4.06 7.32 -29.59
C ALA A 34 2.60 7.46 -30.06
N THR A 35 1.99 6.36 -30.52
CA THR A 35 0.57 6.33 -30.89
C THR A 35 -0.33 6.55 -29.67
N ALA A 36 0.01 5.94 -28.52
CA ALA A 36 -0.77 6.11 -27.29
C ALA A 36 -0.74 7.56 -26.76
N ILE A 37 0.40 8.26 -26.91
CA ILE A 37 0.56 9.67 -26.50
C ILE A 37 -0.10 10.61 -27.52
N ALA A 38 0.08 10.35 -28.82
CA ALA A 38 -0.47 11.21 -29.88
C ALA A 38 -2.01 11.14 -29.96
N GLY A 39 -2.59 10.01 -29.54
CA GLY A 39 -4.03 9.78 -29.54
C GLY A 39 -4.54 9.08 -30.80
N PRO A 40 -5.78 8.55 -30.76
CA PRO A 40 -6.31 7.67 -31.81
C PRO A 40 -6.59 8.38 -33.15
N GLU A 41 -6.69 9.70 -33.17
CA GLU A 41 -6.93 10.51 -34.38
C GLU A 41 -5.64 11.12 -34.97
N ALA A 42 -4.47 10.85 -34.38
CA ALA A 42 -3.22 11.45 -34.82
C ALA A 42 -2.79 10.95 -36.21
N THR A 43 -2.31 11.86 -37.05
CA THR A 43 -1.73 11.51 -38.35
C THR A 43 -0.37 10.83 -38.18
N GLY A 44 0.07 10.06 -39.17
CA GLY A 44 1.38 9.40 -39.13
C GLY A 44 2.56 10.36 -38.91
N GLU A 45 2.47 11.59 -39.42
CA GLU A 45 3.46 12.65 -39.20
C GLU A 45 3.47 13.13 -37.74
N GLN A 46 2.30 13.30 -37.12
CA GLN A 46 2.19 13.67 -35.71
C GLN A 46 2.74 12.58 -34.79
N ILE A 47 2.48 11.30 -35.10
CA ILE A 47 3.03 10.16 -34.35
C ILE A 47 4.56 10.13 -34.47
N ALA A 48 5.12 10.36 -35.67
CA ALA A 48 6.57 10.42 -35.86
C ALA A 48 7.21 11.59 -35.10
N ALA A 49 6.55 12.76 -35.07
CA ALA A 49 7.00 13.92 -34.30
C ALA A 49 7.02 13.63 -32.79
N VAL A 50 5.96 13.01 -32.25
CA VAL A 50 5.88 12.58 -30.85
C VAL A 50 6.98 11.57 -30.52
N ARG A 51 7.22 10.61 -31.43
CA ARG A 51 8.27 9.60 -31.26
C ARG A 51 9.66 10.25 -31.13
N ALA A 52 9.98 11.20 -32.00
CA ALA A 52 11.26 11.93 -31.94
C ALA A 52 11.35 12.85 -30.71
N GLN A 53 10.26 13.54 -30.35
CA GLN A 53 10.24 14.47 -29.22
C GLN A 53 10.49 13.77 -27.88
N HIS A 54 9.98 12.53 -27.72
CA HIS A 54 10.15 11.75 -26.50
C HIS A 54 11.34 10.76 -26.56
N GLY A 55 12.16 10.80 -27.62
CA GLY A 55 13.29 9.89 -27.79
C GLY A 55 12.90 8.42 -27.91
N LEU A 56 11.64 8.14 -28.30
CA LEU A 56 11.09 6.80 -28.45
C LEU A 56 11.64 6.08 -29.70
N ASP A 57 12.37 6.80 -30.54
CA ASP A 57 13.12 6.30 -31.70
C ASP A 57 14.51 5.73 -31.33
N GLN A 58 14.99 6.00 -30.11
CA GLN A 58 16.30 5.56 -29.66
C GLN A 58 16.32 4.08 -29.22
N PRO A 59 17.48 3.41 -29.16
CA PRO A 59 17.56 2.06 -28.61
C PRO A 59 17.03 1.99 -27.17
N LEU A 60 16.30 0.92 -26.81
CA LEU A 60 15.66 0.75 -25.49
C LEU A 60 16.61 0.97 -24.30
N VAL A 61 17.87 0.55 -24.45
CA VAL A 61 18.90 0.72 -23.41
C VAL A 61 19.24 2.21 -23.19
N VAL A 62 19.27 3.00 -24.26
CA VAL A 62 19.53 4.45 -24.18
C VAL A 62 18.33 5.17 -23.58
N GLN A 63 17.11 4.80 -23.98
CA GLN A 63 15.87 5.33 -23.40
C GLN A 63 15.80 5.09 -21.88
N PHE A 64 16.01 3.83 -21.46
CA PHE A 64 16.01 3.47 -20.04
C PHE A 64 17.15 4.16 -19.27
N GLY A 65 18.36 4.18 -19.83
CA GLY A 65 19.51 4.83 -19.20
C GLY A 65 19.31 6.33 -19.00
N THR A 66 18.75 7.01 -20.00
CA THR A 66 18.43 8.44 -19.94
C THR A 66 17.34 8.72 -18.91
N TRP A 67 16.27 7.93 -18.91
CA TRP A 67 15.22 8.04 -17.89
C TRP A 67 15.74 7.77 -16.48
N ALA A 68 16.54 6.70 -16.30
CA ALA A 68 17.10 6.34 -15.00
C ALA A 68 18.04 7.43 -14.47
N TRP A 69 18.84 8.05 -15.33
CA TRP A 69 19.71 9.17 -14.96
C TRP A 69 18.91 10.37 -14.43
N HIS A 70 17.85 10.79 -15.12
CA HIS A 70 16.98 11.88 -14.65
C HIS A 70 16.26 11.50 -13.36
N ALA A 71 15.74 10.28 -13.26
CA ALA A 71 15.04 9.78 -12.07
C ALA A 71 15.94 9.78 -10.82
N LEU A 72 17.24 9.46 -10.96
CA LEU A 72 18.22 9.56 -9.88
C LEU A 72 18.43 11.00 -9.40
N HIS A 73 18.20 12.00 -10.25
CA HIS A 73 18.24 13.42 -9.91
C HIS A 73 16.87 13.98 -9.50
N LEU A 74 15.91 13.09 -9.20
CA LEU A 74 14.52 13.43 -8.85
C LEU A 74 13.75 14.14 -9.98
N ASP A 75 14.23 14.04 -11.22
CA ASP A 75 13.53 14.50 -12.41
C ASP A 75 12.84 13.30 -13.08
N PHE A 76 11.52 13.21 -12.89
CA PHE A 76 10.70 12.17 -13.50
C PHE A 76 10.07 12.62 -14.83
N GLY A 77 10.38 13.84 -15.29
CA GLY A 77 9.82 14.42 -16.49
C GLY A 77 8.35 14.82 -16.38
N ARG A 78 7.75 15.11 -17.53
CA ARG A 78 6.32 15.42 -17.67
C ARG A 78 5.49 14.16 -17.81
N SER A 79 4.28 14.19 -17.26
CA SER A 79 3.34 13.09 -17.46
C SER A 79 2.93 13.01 -18.93
N PHE A 80 2.76 11.78 -19.43
CA PHE A 80 2.19 11.53 -20.75
C PHE A 80 0.67 11.74 -20.80
N TYR A 81 0.01 11.74 -19.64
CA TYR A 81 -1.45 11.80 -19.53
C TYR A 81 -1.95 13.12 -18.91
N PHE A 82 -1.16 13.70 -18.01
CA PHE A 82 -1.47 14.95 -17.35
C PHE A 82 -0.54 16.07 -17.86
N PRO A 83 -0.99 17.34 -17.90
CA PRO A 83 -0.15 18.45 -18.37
C PRO A 83 0.96 18.85 -17.37
N GLU A 84 1.02 18.21 -16.20
CA GLU A 84 1.88 18.54 -15.07
C GLU A 84 3.17 17.70 -15.04
N GLN A 85 4.14 18.13 -14.24
CA GLN A 85 5.32 17.30 -13.96
C GLN A 85 4.93 16.11 -13.08
N VAL A 86 5.62 14.98 -13.27
CA VAL A 86 5.37 13.78 -12.46
C VAL A 86 5.72 14.03 -10.98
N THR A 87 6.73 14.85 -10.72
CA THR A 87 7.10 15.31 -9.37
C THR A 87 5.96 16.04 -8.67
N ASP A 88 5.27 16.96 -9.35
CA ASP A 88 4.14 17.72 -8.81
C ASP A 88 2.95 16.79 -8.50
N LEU A 89 2.66 15.85 -9.40
CA LEU A 89 1.62 14.84 -9.21
C LEU A 89 1.92 13.93 -8.00
N LEU A 90 3.17 13.50 -7.85
CA LEU A 90 3.60 12.71 -6.70
C LEU A 90 3.50 13.52 -5.41
N ALA A 91 3.95 14.78 -5.42
CA ALA A 91 3.88 15.67 -4.27
C ALA A 91 2.42 15.93 -3.85
N ALA A 92 1.49 16.09 -4.78
CA ALA A 92 0.07 16.28 -4.49
C ALA A 92 -0.60 15.02 -3.89
N ARG A 93 -0.18 13.83 -4.32
CA ARG A 93 -0.79 12.55 -3.87
C ARG A 93 -0.14 11.97 -2.62
N MET A 94 1.15 12.24 -2.40
CA MET A 94 1.91 11.69 -1.28
C MET A 94 1.25 11.94 0.08
N PRO A 95 0.80 13.16 0.44
CA PRO A 95 0.14 13.40 1.73
C PRO A 95 -1.12 12.56 1.91
N VAL A 96 -1.91 12.36 0.85
CA VAL A 96 -3.15 11.56 0.90
C VAL A 96 -2.82 10.09 1.17
N THR A 97 -1.84 9.53 0.46
CA THR A 97 -1.38 8.15 0.65
C THR A 97 -0.80 7.93 2.04
N LEU A 98 0.04 8.86 2.53
CA LEU A 98 0.63 8.79 3.86
C LEU A 98 -0.45 8.87 4.94
N THR A 99 -1.36 9.84 4.83
CA THR A 99 -2.47 10.01 5.78
C THR A 99 -3.32 8.75 5.84
N LEU A 100 -3.71 8.21 4.68
CA LEU A 100 -4.49 6.97 4.62
C LEU A 100 -3.72 5.79 5.22
N GLY A 101 -2.44 5.65 4.92
CA GLY A 101 -1.58 4.60 5.48
C GLY A 101 -1.48 4.67 7.01
N VAL A 102 -1.31 5.87 7.57
CA VAL A 102 -1.25 6.10 9.02
C VAL A 102 -2.59 5.78 9.68
N ILE A 103 -3.72 6.24 9.11
CA ILE A 103 -5.05 5.95 9.67
C ILE A 103 -5.34 4.45 9.58
N ALA A 104 -5.04 3.79 8.46
CA ALA A 104 -5.21 2.36 8.30
C ALA A 104 -4.39 1.56 9.32
N LEU A 105 -3.12 1.95 9.53
CA LEU A 105 -2.27 1.35 10.55
C LEU A 105 -2.85 1.58 11.95
N ALA A 106 -3.29 2.79 12.27
CA ALA A 106 -3.91 3.09 13.55
C ALA A 106 -5.15 2.22 13.78
N VAL A 107 -6.04 2.09 12.79
CA VAL A 107 -7.21 1.19 12.85
C VAL A 107 -6.77 -0.26 13.10
N ALA A 108 -5.77 -0.75 12.36
CA ALA A 108 -5.25 -2.10 12.55
C ALA A 108 -4.75 -2.32 13.98
N LEU A 109 -3.96 -1.40 14.52
CA LEU A 109 -3.39 -1.49 15.87
C LEU A 109 -4.46 -1.38 16.96
N LEU A 110 -5.38 -0.42 16.82
CA LEU A 110 -6.48 -0.18 17.77
C LEU A 110 -7.41 -1.38 17.91
N VAL A 111 -7.51 -2.24 16.88
CA VAL A 111 -8.32 -3.45 16.94
C VAL A 111 -7.46 -4.67 17.29
N ALA A 112 -6.32 -4.84 16.63
CA ALA A 112 -5.49 -6.03 16.78
C ALA A 112 -4.86 -6.17 18.16
N ILE A 113 -4.39 -5.06 18.75
CA ILE A 113 -3.72 -5.09 20.06
C ILE A 113 -4.72 -5.48 21.16
N PRO A 114 -5.88 -4.79 21.33
CA PRO A 114 -6.84 -5.19 22.36
C PRO A 114 -7.35 -6.61 22.18
N LEU A 115 -7.66 -7.04 20.95
CA LEU A 115 -8.08 -8.41 20.70
C LEU A 115 -6.98 -9.43 21.03
N GLY A 116 -5.72 -9.13 20.70
CA GLY A 116 -4.58 -10.00 21.01
C GLY A 116 -4.33 -10.11 22.51
N VAL A 117 -4.41 -9.00 23.23
CA VAL A 117 -4.27 -8.95 24.70
C VAL A 117 -5.41 -9.69 25.38
N LEU A 118 -6.66 -9.43 24.99
CA LEU A 118 -7.84 -10.12 25.55
C LEU A 118 -7.78 -11.63 25.29
N ALA A 119 -7.41 -12.04 24.08
CA ALA A 119 -7.26 -13.45 23.72
C ALA A 119 -6.18 -14.16 24.55
N ALA A 120 -5.07 -13.48 24.84
CA ALA A 120 -4.01 -14.03 25.67
C ALA A 120 -4.39 -14.09 27.16
N PHE A 121 -5.06 -13.06 27.68
CA PHE A 121 -5.44 -13.00 29.09
C PHE A 121 -6.54 -14.02 29.44
N TYR A 122 -7.52 -14.19 28.54
CA TYR A 122 -8.62 -15.14 28.68
C TYR A 122 -8.40 -16.39 27.81
N ARG A 123 -7.17 -16.89 27.79
CA ARG A 123 -6.77 -18.06 26.99
C ARG A 123 -7.72 -19.24 27.21
N ASP A 124 -8.03 -19.95 26.12
CA ASP A 124 -8.88 -21.15 26.10
C ASP A 124 -10.37 -20.91 26.49
N THR A 125 -10.79 -19.64 26.65
CA THR A 125 -12.19 -19.27 26.88
C THR A 125 -12.91 -18.87 25.58
N TRP A 126 -14.21 -18.57 25.67
CA TRP A 126 -14.98 -18.05 24.54
C TRP A 126 -14.42 -16.72 24.01
N ILE A 127 -13.81 -15.87 24.86
CA ILE A 127 -13.24 -14.58 24.44
C ILE A 127 -12.07 -14.80 23.49
N ASP A 128 -11.16 -15.72 23.82
CA ASP A 128 -10.04 -16.13 22.97
C ASP A 128 -10.54 -16.69 21.62
N ARG A 129 -11.53 -17.60 21.68
CA ARG A 129 -12.13 -18.19 20.47
C ARG A 129 -12.80 -17.14 19.58
N THR A 130 -13.55 -16.19 20.14
CA THR A 130 -14.19 -15.12 19.38
C THR A 130 -13.16 -14.16 18.78
N ALA A 131 -12.14 -13.77 19.53
CA ALA A 131 -11.06 -12.91 19.03
C ALA A 131 -10.29 -13.58 17.87
N LEU A 132 -9.99 -14.87 17.99
CA LEU A 132 -9.39 -15.65 16.91
C LEU A 132 -10.33 -15.82 15.72
N ALA A 133 -11.62 -16.03 15.93
CA ALA A 133 -12.61 -16.13 14.85
C ALA A 133 -12.69 -14.82 14.05
N VAL A 134 -12.75 -13.66 14.73
CA VAL A 134 -12.70 -12.34 14.08
C VAL A 134 -11.41 -12.17 13.27
N SER A 135 -10.27 -12.59 13.82
CA SER A 135 -8.99 -12.57 13.12
C SER A 135 -8.97 -13.49 11.89
N VAL A 136 -9.58 -14.67 11.96
CA VAL A 136 -9.59 -15.63 10.85
C VAL A 136 -10.54 -15.17 9.75
N LEU A 137 -11.74 -14.70 10.10
CA LEU A 137 -12.66 -14.05 9.16
C LEU A 137 -11.94 -12.89 8.46
N GLY A 138 -11.25 -12.08 9.26
CA GLY A 138 -10.23 -11.10 8.88
C GLY A 138 -9.41 -11.45 7.64
N GLN A 139 -8.81 -12.62 7.69
CA GLN A 139 -7.86 -13.08 6.70
C GLN A 139 -8.52 -13.89 5.57
N ALA A 140 -9.66 -14.52 5.85
CA ALA A 140 -10.37 -15.37 4.90
C ALA A 140 -11.11 -14.57 3.83
N MET A 141 -11.50 -13.34 4.14
CA MET A 141 -12.25 -12.50 3.21
C MET A 141 -11.34 -11.79 2.21
N PRO A 142 -11.63 -11.86 0.90
CA PRO A 142 -10.89 -11.10 -0.10
C PRO A 142 -10.99 -9.60 0.16
N SER A 143 -9.86 -8.89 0.10
CA SER A 143 -9.79 -7.45 0.39
C SER A 143 -10.70 -6.61 -0.52
N PHE A 144 -10.74 -6.93 -1.82
CA PHE A 144 -11.62 -6.25 -2.77
C PHE A 144 -13.10 -6.44 -2.41
N TRP A 145 -13.49 -7.66 -2.01
CA TRP A 145 -14.87 -8.00 -1.64
C TRP A 145 -15.27 -7.26 -0.38
N PHE A 146 -14.39 -7.27 0.64
CA PHE A 146 -14.65 -6.56 1.89
C PHE A 146 -14.78 -5.06 1.65
N GLY A 147 -13.88 -4.46 0.87
CA GLY A 147 -13.97 -3.05 0.48
C GLY A 147 -15.27 -2.73 -0.26
N LEU A 148 -15.66 -3.56 -1.23
CA LEU A 148 -16.91 -3.37 -1.99
C LEU A 148 -18.15 -3.51 -1.09
N THR A 149 -18.18 -4.49 -0.19
CA THR A 149 -19.29 -4.67 0.77
C THR A 149 -19.39 -3.47 1.71
N LEU A 150 -18.27 -2.93 2.19
CA LEU A 150 -18.26 -1.70 2.99
C LEU A 150 -18.86 -0.52 2.22
N ILE A 151 -18.48 -0.33 0.96
CA ILE A 151 -19.05 0.72 0.10
C ILE A 151 -20.56 0.51 -0.09
N MET A 152 -20.99 -0.71 -0.42
CA MET A 152 -22.41 -1.00 -0.65
C MET A 152 -23.26 -0.74 0.59
N ILE A 153 -22.79 -1.15 1.77
CA ILE A 153 -23.53 -0.96 3.02
C ILE A 153 -23.51 0.51 3.46
N PHE A 154 -22.33 1.11 3.63
CA PHE A 154 -22.20 2.39 4.29
C PHE A 154 -22.32 3.60 3.37
N SER A 155 -21.97 3.46 2.09
CA SER A 155 -22.04 4.55 1.13
C SER A 155 -23.29 4.52 0.26
N VAL A 156 -23.67 3.35 -0.25
CA VAL A 156 -24.81 3.24 -1.18
C VAL A 156 -26.14 3.10 -0.44
N ASN A 157 -26.26 2.11 0.45
CA ASN A 157 -27.51 1.82 1.14
C ASN A 157 -27.79 2.81 2.28
N LEU A 158 -26.85 2.93 3.24
CA LEU A 158 -27.01 3.79 4.41
C LEU A 158 -26.73 5.27 4.12
N ARG A 159 -25.92 5.57 3.10
CA ARG A 159 -25.47 6.93 2.72
C ARG A 159 -24.81 7.71 3.87
N TRP A 160 -24.15 7.00 4.78
CA TRP A 160 -23.44 7.60 5.92
C TRP A 160 -22.09 8.19 5.51
N LEU A 161 -21.42 7.53 4.55
CA LEU A 161 -20.05 7.83 4.17
C LEU A 161 -19.93 8.03 2.65
N PRO A 162 -19.06 8.94 2.19
CA PRO A 162 -18.83 9.16 0.77
C PRO A 162 -18.18 7.92 0.12
N VAL A 163 -18.46 7.68 -1.16
CA VAL A 163 -17.93 6.53 -1.93
C VAL A 163 -16.45 6.74 -2.29
N SER A 164 -16.07 7.96 -2.64
CA SER A 164 -14.73 8.30 -3.12
C SER A 164 -14.41 9.77 -2.87
N GLY A 165 -13.11 10.11 -2.89
CA GLY A 165 -12.60 11.46 -2.67
C GLY A 165 -11.62 11.54 -1.51
N ASN A 166 -11.18 12.75 -1.17
CA ASN A 166 -10.24 13.03 -0.07
C ASN A 166 -10.53 14.37 0.63
N ALA A 167 -11.69 14.99 0.35
CA ALA A 167 -11.99 16.36 0.81
C ALA A 167 -12.29 16.46 2.32
N THR A 168 -12.74 15.37 2.93
CA THR A 168 -13.10 15.32 4.36
C THR A 168 -12.62 14.02 4.99
N TRP A 169 -12.43 14.01 6.31
CA TRP A 169 -12.02 12.83 7.08
C TRP A 169 -12.93 11.61 6.86
N LYS A 170 -14.21 11.82 6.53
CA LYS A 170 -15.18 10.75 6.22
C LYS A 170 -14.74 9.87 5.05
N HIS A 171 -14.01 10.44 4.08
CA HIS A 171 -13.50 9.71 2.91
C HIS A 171 -12.44 8.67 3.28
N PHE A 172 -11.76 8.85 4.42
CA PHE A 172 -10.70 7.96 4.85
C PHE A 172 -11.20 6.78 5.68
N ILE A 173 -12.44 6.81 6.18
CA ILE A 173 -12.95 5.79 7.11
C ILE A 173 -13.05 4.41 6.43
N LEU A 174 -13.80 4.29 5.32
CA LEU A 174 -13.98 3.00 4.66
C LEU A 174 -12.65 2.44 4.12
N PRO A 175 -11.82 3.23 3.40
CA PRO A 175 -10.53 2.73 2.93
C PRO A 175 -9.59 2.36 4.08
N ALA A 176 -9.55 3.13 5.17
CA ALA A 176 -8.70 2.81 6.32
C ALA A 176 -9.15 1.53 7.02
N VAL A 177 -10.46 1.30 7.16
CA VAL A 177 -11.01 0.05 7.72
C VAL A 177 -10.67 -1.13 6.81
N ALA A 178 -10.87 -0.99 5.49
CA ALA A 178 -10.55 -2.04 4.52
C ALA A 178 -9.07 -2.42 4.54
N LEU A 179 -8.17 -1.43 4.60
CA LEU A 179 -6.72 -1.64 4.67
C LEU A 179 -6.28 -2.19 6.04
N GLY A 180 -6.78 -1.61 7.13
CA GLY A 180 -6.42 -1.99 8.49
C GLY A 180 -6.89 -3.40 8.84
N TYR A 181 -8.06 -3.79 8.34
CA TYR A 181 -8.61 -5.14 8.47
C TYR A 181 -7.68 -6.23 7.93
N TYR A 182 -7.00 -5.99 6.80
CA TYR A 182 -6.07 -6.96 6.21
C TYR A 182 -4.82 -7.19 7.08
N ALA A 183 -4.31 -6.13 7.71
CA ALA A 183 -3.12 -6.22 8.58
C ALA A 183 -3.44 -6.76 9.99
N MET A 184 -4.67 -6.56 10.46
CA MET A 184 -5.11 -6.88 11.82
C MET A 184 -4.81 -8.34 12.25
N PRO A 185 -5.09 -9.40 11.45
CA PRO A 185 -4.87 -10.78 11.86
C PRO A 185 -3.42 -11.12 12.22
N ALA A 186 -2.47 -10.63 11.43
CA ALA A 186 -1.05 -10.87 11.65
C ALA A 186 -0.57 -10.19 12.93
N VAL A 187 -0.97 -8.93 13.14
CA VAL A 187 -0.63 -8.15 14.34
C VAL A 187 -1.29 -8.74 15.59
N MET A 188 -2.54 -9.18 15.51
CA MET A 188 -3.28 -9.77 16.62
C MET A 188 -2.60 -11.05 17.11
N ARG A 189 -2.24 -11.95 16.19
CA ARG A 189 -1.52 -13.20 16.53
C ARG A 189 -0.15 -12.94 17.13
N LEU A 190 0.60 -11.99 16.57
CA LEU A 190 1.90 -11.59 17.11
C LEU A 190 1.74 -11.06 18.54
N THR A 191 0.76 -10.18 18.77
CA THR A 191 0.47 -9.60 20.09
C THR A 191 0.05 -10.69 21.08
N ARG A 192 -0.85 -11.60 20.69
CA ARG A 192 -1.30 -12.71 21.53
C ARG A 192 -0.13 -13.61 21.94
N ASN A 193 0.72 -14.00 21.00
CA ASN A 193 1.87 -14.86 21.28
C ASN A 193 2.88 -14.19 22.23
N GLY A 194 3.22 -12.92 21.98
CA GLY A 194 4.11 -12.16 22.87
C GLY A 194 3.51 -11.96 24.25
N MET A 195 2.20 -11.71 24.35
CA MET A 195 1.52 -11.56 25.64
C MET A 195 1.50 -12.89 26.43
N LEU A 196 1.30 -14.02 25.76
CA LEU A 196 1.36 -15.34 26.41
C LEU A 196 2.75 -15.65 26.99
N GLU A 197 3.81 -15.27 26.28
CA GLU A 197 5.19 -15.40 26.75
C GLU A 197 5.47 -14.49 27.96
N VAL A 198 4.98 -13.25 27.94
CA VAL A 198 5.08 -12.33 29.07
C VAL A 198 4.30 -12.84 30.27
N LEU A 199 3.07 -13.33 30.09
CA LEU A 199 2.23 -13.85 31.18
C LEU A 199 2.81 -15.10 31.87
N SER A 200 3.64 -15.89 31.18
CA SER A 200 4.31 -17.05 31.76
C SER A 200 5.64 -16.73 32.45
N SER A 201 6.08 -15.47 32.41
CA SER A 201 7.36 -15.05 33.00
C SER A 201 7.34 -14.96 34.53
N ASP A 202 8.51 -15.12 35.14
CA ASP A 202 8.67 -15.14 36.60
C ASP A 202 8.26 -13.84 37.27
N TYR A 203 8.56 -12.69 36.66
CA TYR A 203 8.24 -11.39 37.24
C TYR A 203 6.72 -11.15 37.29
N VAL A 204 5.95 -11.65 36.32
CA VAL A 204 4.48 -11.59 36.36
C VAL A 204 3.93 -12.49 37.46
N ARG A 205 4.49 -13.68 37.64
CA ARG A 205 4.13 -14.57 38.75
C ARG A 205 4.46 -13.95 40.11
N THR A 206 5.61 -13.32 40.25
CA THR A 206 5.99 -12.57 41.47
C THR A 206 5.07 -11.38 41.70
N ALA A 207 4.71 -10.63 40.66
CA ALA A 207 3.77 -9.51 40.77
C ALA A 207 2.41 -10.01 41.29
N ARG A 208 1.83 -11.06 40.69
CA ARG A 208 0.57 -11.66 41.16
C ARG A 208 0.64 -12.15 42.61
N ALA A 209 1.78 -12.69 43.04
CA ALA A 209 1.97 -13.15 44.42
C ALA A 209 2.03 -12.01 45.45
N LYS A 210 2.37 -10.79 45.01
CA LYS A 210 2.45 -9.60 45.88
C LYS A 210 1.12 -8.83 46.01
N GLY A 211 0.09 -9.22 45.27
CA GLY A 211 -1.19 -8.48 45.15
C GLY A 211 -1.12 -7.40 44.10
#